data_AF-X0ZVE9-F1
#
_entry.id   AF-X0ZVE9-F1
#
_cell.length_a   1.000
_cell.length_b   1.000
_cell.length_c   1.000
_cell.angle_alpha   90.00
_cell.angle_beta   90.00
_cell.angle_gamma   90.00
#
_symmetry.space_group_name_H-M   'P 1'
#
loop_
_entity.id
_entity.type
_entity.pdbx_description
1 polymer ?
#
loop_
_entity_poly.entity_id
_entity_poly.type
_entity_poly.pdbx_seq_one_letter_code
_entity_poly.pdbx_strand_id
1 'polypeptide(L)'
;MRELTYLEAIREAMQQKMREDSSVYLIGEDIAEYGGAFGVTVGMLEEFGKERIRNTPISEEAIIGVATGSAVTGMRPIAEIMFSDFITIAMDQIVNQTAKIRYMFG
;
A
#
# COMPACT_ATOMS: atom_id res chain seq x y z
N MET A 1 -13.95 8.66 -25.15
CA MET A 1 -13.54 8.13 -23.82
C MET A 1 -12.26 8.82 -23.41
N ARG A 2 -12.02 9.02 -22.11
CA ARG A 2 -10.74 9.53 -21.61
C ARG A 2 -9.69 8.43 -21.75
N GLU A 3 -8.51 8.76 -22.26
CA GLU A 3 -7.36 7.84 -22.36
C GLU A 3 -6.43 8.03 -21.16
N LEU A 4 -5.96 6.92 -20.60
CA LEU A 4 -5.02 6.88 -19.47
C LEU A 4 -4.01 5.77 -19.71
N THR A 5 -2.76 6.01 -19.29
CA THR A 5 -1.80 4.93 -19.12
C THR A 5 -2.24 3.99 -17.99
N TYR A 6 -1.71 2.77 -17.98
CA TYR A 6 -1.97 1.80 -16.91
C TYR A 6 -1.60 2.35 -15.53
N LEU A 7 -0.48 3.06 -15.45
CA LEU A 7 0.00 3.70 -14.23
C LEU A 7 -0.97 4.79 -13.74
N GLU A 8 -1.45 5.66 -14.64
CA GLU A 8 -2.41 6.70 -14.30
C GLU A 8 -3.73 6.11 -13.83
N ALA A 9 -4.19 5.02 -14.45
CA ALA A 9 -5.41 4.33 -14.04
C ALA A 9 -5.29 3.74 -12.62
N ILE A 10 -4.16 3.11 -12.27
CA ILE A 10 -3.90 2.61 -10.91
C ILE A 10 -3.88 3.77 -9.91
N ARG A 11 -3.10 4.83 -10.21
CA ARG A 11 -3.00 6.01 -9.35
C ARG A 11 -4.37 6.62 -9.11
N GLU A 12 -5.14 6.83 -10.17
CA GLU A 12 -6.47 7.43 -10.09
C GLU A 12 -7.43 6.59 -9.24
N ALA A 13 -7.42 5.26 -9.39
CA ALA A 13 -8.23 4.37 -8.56
C ALA A 13 -7.87 4.48 -7.06
N MET A 14 -6.58 4.53 -6.73
CA MET A 14 -6.13 4.71 -5.35
C MET A 14 -6.53 6.09 -4.80
N GLN A 15 -6.31 7.16 -5.57
CA GLN A 15 -6.69 8.52 -5.18
C GLN A 15 -8.20 8.65 -4.92
N GLN A 16 -9.04 8.10 -5.80
CA GLN A 16 -10.48 8.10 -5.61
C GLN A 16 -10.87 7.44 -4.29
N LYS A 17 -10.33 6.25 -3.99
CA LYS A 17 -10.60 5.57 -2.72
C LYS A 17 -10.06 6.28 -1.50
N MET A 18 -8.90 6.90 -1.59
CA MET A 18 -8.35 7.69 -0.48
C MET A 18 -9.14 8.96 -0.17
N ARG A 19 -9.76 9.59 -1.18
CA ARG A 19 -10.66 10.74 -1.00
C ARG A 19 -11.99 10.33 -0.35
N GLU A 20 -12.51 9.16 -0.72
CA GLU A 20 -13.76 8.62 -0.17
C GLU A 20 -13.62 8.11 1.27
N ASP A 21 -12.47 7.52 1.60
CA ASP A 21 -12.26 6.82 2.86
C ASP A 21 -10.94 7.24 3.52
N SER A 22 -11.06 7.89 4.68
CA SER A 22 -9.91 8.38 5.45
C SER A 22 -9.08 7.26 6.08
N SER A 23 -9.61 6.04 6.15
CA SER A 23 -8.88 4.87 6.66
C SER A 23 -7.92 4.24 5.62
N VAL A 24 -8.02 4.63 4.35
CA VAL A 24 -7.17 4.08 3.27
C VAL A 24 -5.83 4.79 3.22
N TYR A 25 -4.71 4.11 3.37
CA TYR A 25 -3.40 4.76 3.28
C TYR A 25 -2.40 3.88 2.51
N LEU A 26 -1.34 4.48 1.98
CA LEU A 26 -0.29 3.76 1.28
C LEU A 26 0.94 3.61 2.18
N ILE A 27 1.57 2.45 2.10
CA ILE A 27 2.80 2.10 2.81
C ILE A 27 3.72 1.30 1.88
N GLY A 28 4.99 1.69 1.80
CA GLY A 28 5.97 1.02 0.94
C GLY A 28 7.28 1.77 0.84
N GLU A 29 8.17 1.27 0.00
CA GLU A 29 9.52 1.82 -0.20
C GLU A 29 9.49 2.94 -1.25
N ASP A 30 10.03 4.10 -0.91
CA ASP A 30 10.15 5.27 -1.81
C ASP A 30 8.83 5.78 -2.42
N ILE A 31 7.68 5.41 -1.86
CA ILE A 31 6.36 5.81 -2.38
C ILE A 31 5.95 7.25 -2.04
N ALA A 32 6.63 7.90 -1.09
CA ALA A 32 6.30 9.25 -0.64
C ALA A 32 7.03 10.31 -1.48
N GLU A 33 8.11 10.91 -0.97
CA GLU A 33 8.80 12.03 -1.63
C GLU A 33 9.31 11.70 -3.05
N TYR A 34 9.66 10.44 -3.31
CA TYR A 34 10.13 9.99 -4.63
C TYR A 34 8.96 9.63 -5.58
N GLY A 35 7.78 9.32 -5.04
CA GLY A 35 6.59 8.98 -5.82
C GLY A 35 6.54 7.55 -6.38
N GLY A 36 7.31 6.64 -5.77
CA GLY A 36 7.41 5.23 -6.13
C GLY A 36 8.41 4.96 -7.25
N ALA A 37 9.00 3.77 -7.29
CA ALA A 37 10.05 3.40 -8.25
C ALA A 37 9.63 3.58 -9.73
N PHE A 38 8.34 3.40 -10.01
CA PHE A 38 7.75 3.57 -11.35
C PHE A 38 6.99 4.89 -11.50
N GLY A 39 6.95 5.72 -10.46
CA GLY A 39 6.20 6.96 -10.43
C GLY A 39 4.70 6.77 -10.15
N VAL A 40 4.24 5.61 -9.65
CA VAL A 40 2.79 5.34 -9.46
C VAL A 40 2.16 6.32 -8.47
N THR A 41 2.88 6.76 -7.44
CA THR A 41 2.33 7.56 -6.33
C THR A 41 2.73 9.04 -6.39
N VAL A 42 3.32 9.51 -7.48
CA VAL A 42 3.68 10.92 -7.69
C VAL A 42 2.49 11.85 -7.45
N GLY A 43 2.70 12.90 -6.64
CA GLY A 43 1.71 13.91 -6.30
C GLY A 43 0.78 13.51 -5.15
N MET A 44 0.79 12.24 -4.72
CA MET A 44 -0.10 11.77 -3.66
C MET A 44 0.35 12.24 -2.27
N LEU A 45 1.66 12.45 -2.07
CA LEU A 45 2.17 12.95 -0.79
C LEU A 45 1.68 14.38 -0.52
N GLU A 46 1.71 15.24 -1.53
CA GLU A 46 1.23 16.61 -1.47
C GLU A 46 -0.29 16.66 -1.23
N GLU A 47 -1.03 15.72 -1.83
CA GLU A 47 -2.48 15.65 -1.71
C GLU A 47 -2.95 15.11 -0.34
N PHE A 48 -2.38 14.00 0.14
CA PHE A 48 -2.89 13.28 1.30
C PHE A 48 -2.02 13.42 2.56
N GLY A 49 -0.80 13.93 2.44
CA GLY A 49 0.13 14.14 3.54
C GLY A 49 0.86 12.88 4.02
N LYS A 50 1.89 13.11 4.85
CA LYS A 50 2.82 12.08 5.36
C LYS A 50 2.17 10.99 6.21
N GLU A 51 1.00 11.26 6.80
CA GLU A 51 0.29 10.24 7.56
C GLU A 51 -0.41 9.21 6.66
N ARG A 52 -0.71 9.58 5.41
CA ARG A 52 -1.47 8.75 4.46
C ARG A 52 -0.63 8.18 3.33
N ILE A 53 0.56 8.74 3.05
CA ILE A 53 1.56 8.20 2.14
C ILE A 53 2.86 8.01 2.92
N ARG A 54 3.20 6.76 3.27
CA ARG A 54 4.26 6.46 4.24
C ARG A 54 5.40 5.66 3.62
N ASN A 55 6.59 6.25 3.61
CA ASN A 55 7.82 5.49 3.34
C ASN A 55 8.12 4.49 4.46
N THR A 56 8.72 3.37 4.09
CA THR A 56 9.24 2.34 5.01
C THR A 56 10.73 2.09 4.80
N PRO A 57 11.41 1.47 5.77
CA PRO A 57 12.66 0.78 5.50
C PRO A 57 12.48 -0.32 4.45
N ILE A 58 13.59 -0.79 3.87
CA ILE A 58 13.62 -1.96 2.99
C ILE A 58 13.40 -3.22 3.83
N SER A 59 12.14 -3.62 3.96
CA SER A 59 11.72 -4.74 4.80
C SER A 59 10.28 -5.15 4.45
N GLU A 60 10.16 -5.99 3.42
CA GLU A 60 8.89 -6.43 2.87
C GLU A 60 8.02 -7.14 3.90
N GLU A 61 8.64 -7.97 4.75
CA GLU A 61 7.94 -8.64 5.84
C GLU A 61 7.33 -7.62 6.82
N ALA A 62 8.08 -6.57 7.20
CA ALA A 62 7.55 -5.53 8.08
C ALA A 62 6.47 -4.69 7.39
N ILE A 63 6.60 -4.38 6.10
CA ILE A 63 5.59 -3.68 5.31
C ILE A 63 4.24 -4.42 5.38
N ILE A 64 4.24 -5.72 5.07
CA ILE A 64 3.02 -6.52 5.10
C ILE A 64 2.54 -6.77 6.54
N GLY A 65 3.44 -6.96 7.50
CA GLY A 65 3.07 -7.14 8.90
C GLY A 65 2.36 -5.92 9.48
N VAL A 66 2.89 -4.72 9.23
CA VAL A 66 2.26 -3.46 9.64
C VAL A 66 0.91 -3.26 8.93
N ALA A 67 0.84 -3.52 7.62
CA ALA A 67 -0.43 -3.46 6.89
C ALA A 67 -1.46 -4.44 7.46
N THR A 68 -1.05 -5.66 7.77
CA THR A 68 -1.94 -6.67 8.37
C THR A 68 -2.44 -6.20 9.75
N GLY A 69 -1.53 -5.73 10.60
CA GLY A 69 -1.85 -5.20 11.92
C GLY A 69 -2.79 -3.99 11.87
N SER A 70 -2.54 -3.04 10.98
CA SER A 70 -3.41 -1.86 10.86
C SER A 70 -4.78 -2.23 10.30
N ALA A 71 -4.84 -3.17 9.36
CA ALA A 71 -6.09 -3.67 8.80
C ALA A 71 -6.99 -4.32 9.85
N VAL A 72 -6.44 -5.14 10.74
CA VAL A 72 -7.23 -5.74 11.84
C VAL A 72 -7.71 -4.70 12.85
N THR A 73 -7.04 -3.56 12.95
CA THR A 73 -7.48 -2.42 13.79
C THR A 73 -8.41 -1.43 13.07
N GLY A 74 -8.88 -1.76 11.87
CA GLY A 74 -9.89 -0.98 11.14
C GLY A 74 -9.35 -0.02 10.08
N MET A 75 -8.04 -0.02 9.80
CA MET A 75 -7.47 0.71 8.67
C MET A 75 -7.60 -0.07 7.36
N ARG A 76 -7.34 0.59 6.23
CA ARG A 76 -7.42 -0.02 4.89
C ARG A 76 -6.12 0.21 4.12
N PRO A 77 -5.01 -0.42 4.53
CA PRO A 77 -3.70 -0.20 3.89
C PRO A 77 -3.66 -0.71 2.46
N ILE A 78 -2.96 0.05 1.61
CA ILE A 78 -2.45 -0.36 0.30
C ILE A 78 -0.94 -0.49 0.47
N ALA A 79 -0.46 -1.72 0.56
CA ALA A 79 0.97 -2.02 0.72
C ALA A 79 1.63 -2.21 -0.65
N GLU A 80 2.69 -1.46 -0.92
CA GLU A 80 3.50 -1.61 -2.14
C GLU A 80 4.77 -2.42 -1.82
N ILE A 81 5.00 -3.47 -2.60
CA ILE A 81 6.30 -4.15 -2.70
C ILE A 81 6.89 -3.77 -4.06
N MET A 82 8.08 -3.17 -4.06
CA MET A 82 8.65 -2.48 -5.22
C MET A 82 8.72 -3.36 -6.47
N PHE A 83 9.17 -4.60 -6.32
CA PHE A 83 9.22 -5.60 -7.37
C PHE A 83 8.59 -6.90 -6.89
N SER A 84 7.88 -7.59 -7.79
CA SER A 84 7.27 -8.89 -7.49
C SER A 84 8.29 -9.94 -7.03
N ASP A 85 9.55 -9.83 -7.44
CA ASP A 85 10.64 -10.71 -7.06
C ASP A 85 10.87 -10.76 -5.53
N PHE A 86 10.57 -9.65 -4.85
CA PHE A 86 10.75 -9.51 -3.39
C PHE A 86 9.55 -10.04 -2.57
N ILE A 87 8.48 -10.48 -3.23
CA ILE A 87 7.28 -11.00 -2.55
C ILE A 87 7.61 -12.18 -1.61
N THR A 88 8.64 -12.96 -1.95
CA THR A 88 9.06 -14.14 -1.17
C THR A 88 9.54 -13.79 0.23
N ILE A 89 10.04 -12.57 0.45
CA ILE A 89 10.50 -12.08 1.75
C ILE A 89 9.32 -11.90 2.73
N ALA A 90 8.15 -11.51 2.23
CA ALA A 90 6.96 -11.26 3.06
C ALA A 90 6.00 -12.47 3.15
N MET A 91 6.40 -13.64 2.64
CA MET A 91 5.46 -14.76 2.49
C MET A 91 4.87 -15.28 3.80
N ASP A 92 5.60 -15.23 4.93
CA ASP A 92 5.01 -15.64 6.21
C ASP A 92 3.84 -14.73 6.60
N GLN A 93 4.04 -13.41 6.51
CA GLN A 93 2.96 -12.44 6.77
C GLN A 93 1.80 -12.64 5.81
N ILE A 94 2.05 -12.75 4.50
CA ILE A 94 0.98 -12.91 3.49
C ILE A 94 0.20 -14.22 3.71
N VAL A 95 0.89 -15.35 3.79
CA VAL A 95 0.28 -16.68 3.71
C VAL A 95 -0.23 -17.15 5.07
N ASN A 96 0.55 -16.93 6.14
CA ASN A 96 0.22 -17.46 7.45
C ASN A 96 -0.57 -16.48 8.31
N GLN A 97 -0.37 -15.17 8.13
CA GLN A 97 -1.07 -14.15 8.91
C GLN A 97 -2.24 -13.55 8.12
N THR A 98 -1.98 -12.71 7.13
CA THR A 98 -2.98 -11.89 6.42
C THR A 98 -4.10 -12.74 5.84
N ALA A 99 -3.77 -13.79 5.08
CA ALA A 99 -4.77 -14.61 4.39
C ALA A 99 -5.66 -15.41 5.34
N LYS A 100 -5.17 -15.73 6.54
CA LYS A 100 -5.83 -16.69 7.44
C LYS A 100 -6.50 -16.04 8.65
N ILE A 101 -6.13 -14.80 9.01
CA ILE A 101 -6.64 -14.13 10.22
C ILE A 101 -8.17 -14.18 10.33
N ARG A 102 -8.91 -13.87 9.26
CA ARG A 102 -10.38 -13.92 9.26
C ARG A 102 -10.91 -15.34 9.50
N TYR A 103 -10.25 -16.35 8.95
CA TYR A 103 -10.65 -17.74 9.19
C TYR A 103 -10.34 -18.19 10.63
N MET A 104 -9.20 -17.77 11.18
CA MET A 104 -8.76 -18.15 12.52
C MET A 104 -9.54 -17.45 13.64
N PHE A 105 -9.97 -16.20 13.41
CA PHE A 105 -10.54 -15.34 14.46
C PHE A 105 -12.00 -14.90 14.22
N GLY A 106 -12.59 -15.17 13.06
CA GLY A 106 -14.02 -14.89 12.73
C GLY A 106 -14.24 -13.73 11.76
#